data_AF-X1RP06-F1
#
_entry.id   AF-X1RP06-F1
#
_cell.length_a   1.000
_cell.length_b   1.000
_cell.length_c   1.000
_cell.angle_alpha   90.00
_cell.angle_beta   90.00
_cell.angle_gamma   90.00
#
_symmetry.space_group_name_H-M   'P 1'
#
loop_
_entity.id
_entity.type
_entity.pdbx_description
1 polymer ?
#
loop_
_entity_poly.entity_id
_entity_poly.type
_entity_poly.pdbx_seq_one_letter_code
_entity_poly.pdbx_strand_id
1 'polypeptide(L)' 'TISRQLIGYGLTYLMIGLYREGRLSLEKAARKLDLSVSETIDLLSEFGIKAPIDYDDYLKGYEVLKEAL' A
#
# COMPACT_ATOMS: atom_id res chain seq x y z
N THR A 1 6.30 6.53 -23.84
CA THR A 1 6.25 8.00 -23.94
C THR A 1 6.31 8.59 -22.55
N ILE A 2 6.84 9.81 -22.39
CA ILE A 2 6.93 10.52 -21.10
C ILE A 2 5.56 10.65 -20.43
N SER A 3 4.49 10.84 -21.22
CA SER A 3 3.11 10.93 -20.72
C SER A 3 2.67 9.69 -19.94
N ARG A 4 3.06 8.48 -20.35
CA ARG A 4 2.70 7.24 -19.64
C ARG A 4 3.40 7.16 -18.27
N GLN A 5 4.66 7.60 -18.20
CA GLN A 5 5.40 7.63 -16.94
C GLN A 5 4.80 8.65 -15.97
N LEU A 6 4.44 9.85 -16.44
CA LEU A 6 3.77 10.86 -15.63
C LEU A 6 2.42 10.39 -15.06
N ILE A 7 1.63 9.67 -15.86
CA ILE A 7 0.37 9.07 -15.39
C ILE A 7 0.66 8.04 -14.28
N GLY A 8 1.70 7.23 -14.44
CA GLY A 8 2.16 6.28 -13.41
C GLY A 8 2.50 7.00 -12.10
N TYR A 9 3.34 8.03 -12.15
CA TYR A 9 3.71 8.80 -10.95
C TYR A 9 2.51 9.49 -10.29
N GLY A 10 1.59 10.05 -11.09
CA GLY A 10 0.36 10.65 -10.58
C GLY A 10 -0.53 9.63 -9.85
N LEU A 11 -0.64 8.41 -10.38
CA LEU A 11 -1.36 7.33 -9.73
C LEU A 11 -0.71 6.95 -8.39
N THR A 12 0.61 6.77 -8.37
CA THR A 12 1.37 6.49 -7.14
C THR A 12 1.11 7.54 -6.07
N TYR A 13 1.25 8.82 -6.43
CA TYR A 13 1.01 9.92 -5.49
C TYR A 13 -0.42 9.97 -4.96
N LEU A 14 -1.41 9.71 -5.82
CA LEU A 14 -2.82 9.66 -5.41
C LEU A 14 -3.07 8.54 -4.41
N MET A 15 -2.53 7.33 -4.64
CA MET A 15 -2.72 6.19 -3.73
C MET A 15 -2.09 6.46 -2.36
N ILE A 16 -0.89 7.04 -2.35
CA ILE A 16 -0.20 7.46 -1.12
C ILE A 16 -1.05 8.46 -0.33
N GLY A 17 -1.60 9.48 -1.00
CA GLY A 17 -2.46 10.49 -0.36
C GLY A 17 -3.73 9.88 0.25
N LEU A 18 -4.44 9.04 -0.52
CA LEU A 18 -5.67 8.39 -0.04
C LEU A 18 -5.42 7.42 1.12
N TYR A 19 -4.28 6.71 1.12
CA TYR A 19 -3.88 5.86 2.23
C TYR A 19 -3.61 6.69 3.49
N ARG A 20 -2.83 7.77 3.37
CA ARG A 20 -2.52 8.68 4.49
C ARG A 20 -3.79 9.31 5.10
N GLU A 21 -4.80 9.58 4.30
CA GLU A 21 -6.11 10.08 4.74
C GLU A 21 -7.00 8.99 5.39
N GLY A 22 -6.56 7.72 5.43
CA GLY A 22 -7.36 6.59 5.92
C GLY A 22 -8.49 6.17 4.97
N ARG A 23 -8.52 6.69 3.74
CA ARG A 23 -9.56 6.43 2.73
C ARG A 23 -9.29 5.19 1.88
N LEU A 24 -8.11 4.62 2.01
CA LEU A 24 -7.63 3.46 1.27
C LEU A 24 -6.93 2.50 2.22
N SER A 25 -7.27 1.22 2.19
CA SER A 25 -6.53 0.20 2.94
C SER A 25 -5.20 -0.13 2.26
N LEU A 26 -4.25 -0.68 3.02
CA LEU A 26 -2.92 -1.07 2.52
C LEU A 26 -3.02 -2.04 1.33
N GLU A 27 -3.83 -3.09 1.48
CA GLU A 27 -4.05 -4.10 0.44
C GLU A 27 -4.68 -3.49 -0.83
N LYS A 28 -5.56 -2.49 -0.68
CA LYS A 28 -6.20 -1.81 -1.83
C LYS A 28 -5.22 -0.87 -2.53
N ALA A 29 -4.30 -0.23 -1.81
CA ALA A 29 -3.19 0.51 -2.39
C ALA A 29 -2.26 -0.41 -3.18
N ALA A 30 -1.84 -1.53 -2.58
CA ALA A 30 -0.97 -2.53 -3.21
C ALA A 30 -1.54 -3.03 -4.55
N ARG A 31 -2.81 -3.47 -4.56
CA ARG A 31 -3.49 -3.90 -5.80
C ARG A 31 -3.60 -2.82 -6.86
N LYS A 32 -3.78 -1.55 -6.47
CA LYS A 32 -3.91 -0.43 -7.44
C LYS A 32 -2.57 -0.04 -8.06
N LEU A 33 -1.49 -0.27 -7.34
CA LEU A 33 -0.12 0.00 -7.79
C LEU A 33 0.55 -1.19 -8.44
N ASP A 34 -0.11 -2.35 -8.44
CA ASP A 34 0.44 -3.63 -8.88
C ASP A 34 1.72 -3.99 -8.11
N LEU A 35 1.68 -3.75 -6.80
CA LEU A 35 2.75 -4.05 -5.85
C LEU A 35 2.28 -5.12 -4.85
N SER A 36 3.23 -5.83 -4.26
CA SER A 36 2.98 -6.58 -3.04
C SER A 36 2.72 -5.65 -1.85
N VAL A 37 2.17 -6.21 -0.77
CA VAL A 37 1.94 -5.46 0.47
C VAL A 37 3.25 -4.96 1.06
N SER A 38 4.32 -5.78 1.01
CA SER A 38 5.66 -5.39 1.49
C SER A 38 6.21 -4.21 0.70
N GLU A 39 6.22 -4.29 -0.63
CA GLU A 39 6.68 -3.19 -1.49
C GLU A 39 5.86 -1.91 -1.29
N THR A 40 4.58 -2.05 -0.95
CA THR A 40 3.72 -0.91 -0.63
C THR A 40 4.10 -0.28 0.72
N ILE A 41 4.47 -1.07 1.73
CA ILE A 41 4.98 -0.56 3.02
C ILE A 41 6.30 0.18 2.82
N ASP A 42 7.21 -0.39 2.02
CA ASP A 42 8.50 0.23 1.71
C ASP A 42 8.28 1.57 0.99
N LEU A 43 7.42 1.59 -0.03
CA LEU A 43 7.04 2.82 -0.74
C LEU A 43 6.46 3.86 0.23
N LEU A 44 5.52 3.51 1.10
CA LEU A 44 4.95 4.46 2.05
C LEU A 44 6.01 5.03 3.01
N SER A 45 6.97 4.19 3.41
CA SER A 45 8.08 4.54 4.29
C SER A 45 9.04 5.54 3.64
N GLU A 46 9.31 5.42 2.34
CA GLU A 46 10.08 6.41 1.57
C GLU A 46 9.45 7.81 1.61
N PHE A 47 8.13 7.90 1.75
CA PHE A 47 7.38 9.15 1.88
C PHE A 47 7.14 9.56 3.35
N GLY A 48 7.80 8.89 4.32
CA GLY A 48 7.67 9.17 5.74
C GLY A 48 6.31 8.79 6.34
N ILE A 49 5.51 8.00 5.62
CA ILE A 49 4.22 7.54 6.08
C ILE A 49 4.44 6.22 6.79
N LYS A 50 4.46 6.27 8.13
CA LYS A 50 4.47 5.05 8.93
C LYS A 50 3.12 4.36 8.77
N ALA A 51 3.13 3.16 8.20
CA ALA A 51 1.99 2.28 8.30
C ALA A 51 1.71 2.04 9.81
N PRO A 52 0.43 2.08 10.24
CA PRO A 52 0.07 1.81 11.64
C PRO A 52 0.29 0.35 12.04
N ILE A 53 0.61 -0.52 11.07
CA ILE A 53 0.91 -1.93 11.22
C ILE A 53 2.23 -2.21 10.53
N ASP A 54 3.09 -3.01 11.16
CA ASP A 54 4.27 -3.54 10.49
C ASP A 54 3.90 -4.76 9.62
N TYR A 55 4.87 -5.27 8.87
CA TYR A 55 4.65 -6.45 8.00
C TYR A 55 4.30 -7.71 8.81
N ASP A 56 4.88 -7.87 9.99
CA ASP A 56 4.67 -9.05 10.84
C ASP A 56 3.26 -9.04 11.44
N ASP A 57 2.74 -7.88 11.80
CA ASP A 57 1.36 -7.65 12.26
C ASP A 57 0.36 -7.94 11.14
N TYR A 58 0.66 -7.53 9.90
CA TYR A 58 -0.14 -7.88 8.74
C TYR A 58 -0.20 -9.40 8.52
N LEU A 59 0.95 -10.09 8.60
CA LEU A 59 1.02 -11.53 8.38
C LEU A 59 0.24 -12.30 9.45
N LYS A 60 0.37 -11.92 10.72
CA LYS A 60 -0.42 -12.49 11.83
C LYS A 60 -1.92 -12.32 11.61
N GLY A 61 -2.34 -11.12 11.19
CA GLY A 61 -3.75 -10.87 10.87
C GLY A 61 -4.27 -11.76 9.75
N TYR A 62 -3.45 -12.00 8.73
CA TYR A 62 -3.78 -12.89 7.62
C TYR A 62 -3.86 -14.36 8.05
N GLU A 63 -2.94 -14.84 8.88
CA GLU A 63 -2.98 -16.21 9.41
C GLU A 63 -4.24 -16.47 10.23
N VAL A 64 -4.59 -15.55 11.15
CA VAL A 64 -5.83 -15.63 11.93
C VAL A 64 -7.07 -15.67 11.03
N LEU A 65 -7.11 -14.85 9.97
CA LEU A 65 -8.23 -14.84 9.03
C LEU A 65 -8.36 -16.19 8.29
N LYS A 66 -7.22 -16.79 7.93
CA LYS A 66 -7.17 -18.07 7.22
C LYS A 66 -7.64 -19.24 8.10
N GLU A 67 -7.36 -19.20 9.40
CA GLU A 67 -7.84 -20.22 10.35
C GLU A 67 -9.35 -20.11 10.64
N ALA A 68 -9.94 -18.93 10.43
CA ALA A 68 -11.35 -18.67 10.67
C ALA A 68 -12.29 -18.99 9.49
N LEU A 69 -11.74 -19.35 8.32
CA LEU A 69 -12.46 -19.68 7.08
C LEU A 69 -12.45 -21.19 6.81
#